data_AF-A0A349PSM5-F1
#
_entry.id   AF-A0A349PSM5-F1
#
_cell.length_a   1.000
_cell.length_b   1.000
_cell.length_c   1.000
_cell.angle_alpha   90.00
_cell.angle_beta   90.00
_cell.angle_gamma   90.00
#
_symmetry.space_group_name_H-M   'P 1'
#
loop_
_entity.id
_entity.type
_entity.pdbx_description
1 polymer ?
#
loop_
_entity_poly.entity_id
_entity_poly.type
_entity_poly.pdbx_seq_one_letter_code
_entity_poly.pdbx_strand_id
1 'polypeptide(L)'
;GVVIKFNANQRYATDGRSCAIFRAVCENAGVPTQVMSNRSDLPGGSTLGSISDTLVPVSTVDIGLPQLAMHSSWETAGVQDYEFLIRAMTEYFGSAL
;
A
#
# COMPACT_ATOMS: atom_id res chain seq x y z
N GLY A 1 11.01 -0.57 1.87
CA GLY A 1 10.27 0.55 1.28
C GLY A 1 8.78 0.23 1.24
N VAL A 2 7.92 1.26 1.09
CA VAL A 2 6.45 1.10 1.17
C VAL A 2 5.95 0.15 0.07
N VAL A 3 5.13 -0.83 0.44
CA VAL A 3 4.60 -1.84 -0.46
C VAL A 3 3.25 -1.38 -1.03
N ILE A 4 3.14 -1.35 -2.35
CA ILE A 4 1.89 -1.14 -3.09
C ILE A 4 1.32 -2.51 -3.45
N LYS A 5 0.09 -2.79 -3.01
CA LYS A 5 -0.52 -4.12 -3.08
C LYS A 5 -1.50 -4.19 -4.25
N PHE A 6 -1.32 -5.16 -5.13
CA PHE A 6 -2.19 -5.43 -6.27
C PHE A 6 -2.92 -6.75 -6.12
N ASN A 7 -4.17 -6.79 -6.57
CA ASN A 7 -4.92 -8.02 -6.75
C ASN A 7 -5.84 -7.90 -7.96
N ALA A 8 -5.74 -8.82 -8.92
CA ALA A 8 -6.54 -8.77 -10.15
C ALA A 8 -8.05 -8.87 -9.90
N ASN A 9 -8.47 -9.52 -8.79
CA ASN A 9 -9.87 -9.64 -8.39
C ASN A 9 -10.32 -8.50 -7.46
N GLN A 10 -9.56 -7.40 -7.39
CA GLN A 10 -9.88 -6.21 -6.58
C GLN A 10 -10.10 -6.52 -5.08
N ARG A 11 -9.33 -7.49 -4.53
CA ARG A 11 -9.21 -7.67 -3.06
C ARG A 11 -8.39 -6.56 -2.38
N TYR A 12 -7.64 -5.83 -3.19
CA TYR A 12 -7.00 -4.56 -2.90
C TYR A 12 -7.51 -3.59 -3.96
N ALA A 13 -7.84 -2.36 -3.58
CA ALA A 13 -8.43 -1.33 -4.42
C ALA A 13 -7.43 -0.64 -5.37
N THR A 14 -6.14 -0.99 -5.26
CA THR A 14 -5.10 -0.41 -6.10
C THR A 14 -5.34 -0.69 -7.59
N ASP A 15 -5.31 0.37 -8.39
CA ASP A 15 -5.26 0.31 -9.85
C ASP A 15 -3.99 0.99 -10.40
N GLY A 16 -3.86 1.06 -11.72
CA GLY A 16 -2.70 1.69 -12.36
C GLY A 16 -2.58 3.19 -12.08
N ARG A 17 -3.70 3.89 -11.92
CA ARG A 17 -3.74 5.34 -11.67
C ARG A 17 -3.39 5.65 -10.22
N SER A 18 -4.03 4.97 -9.26
CA SER A 18 -3.78 5.19 -7.83
C SER A 18 -2.35 4.78 -7.45
N CYS A 19 -1.81 3.71 -8.06
CA CYS A 19 -0.40 3.36 -7.97
C CYS A 19 0.52 4.48 -8.48
N ALA A 20 0.28 5.01 -9.69
CA ALA A 20 1.14 6.03 -10.29
C ALA A 20 1.21 7.30 -9.41
N ILE A 21 0.07 7.75 -8.89
CA ILE A 21 -0.01 8.91 -7.99
C ILE A 21 0.81 8.65 -6.73
N PHE A 22 0.62 7.50 -6.07
CA PHE A 22 1.34 7.19 -4.84
C PHE A 22 2.85 7.00 -5.05
N ARG A 23 3.26 6.45 -6.20
CA ARG A 23 4.68 6.34 -6.56
C ARG A 23 5.32 7.71 -6.75
N ALA A 24 4.64 8.65 -7.42
CA ALA A 24 5.14 10.01 -7.58
C ALA A 24 5.36 10.71 -6.23
N VAL A 25 4.42 10.55 -5.29
CA VAL A 25 4.55 11.05 -3.91
C VAL A 25 5.76 10.44 -3.21
N CYS A 26 5.94 9.12 -3.31
CA CYS A 26 7.09 8.45 -2.72
C CYS A 26 8.43 8.88 -3.36
N GLU A 27 8.45 9.09 -4.67
CA GLU A 27 9.62 9.59 -5.40
C GLU A 27 10.01 11.00 -4.94
N ASN A 28 9.04 11.90 -4.79
CA ASN A 28 9.26 13.24 -4.23
C ASN A 28 9.79 13.17 -2.80
N ALA A 29 9.28 12.25 -1.99
CA ALA A 29 9.73 12.02 -0.62
C ALA A 29 11.10 11.33 -0.53
N GLY A 30 11.68 10.86 -1.64
CA GLY A 30 12.92 10.05 -1.65
C GLY A 30 12.74 8.70 -0.94
N VAL A 31 11.56 8.09 -1.05
CA VAL A 31 11.16 6.84 -0.41
C VAL A 31 11.09 5.69 -1.43
N PRO A 32 11.80 4.57 -1.23
CA PRO A 32 11.69 3.43 -2.14
C PRO A 32 10.33 2.75 -2.00
N THR A 33 9.74 2.36 -3.13
CA THR A 33 8.50 1.57 -3.19
C THR A 33 8.76 0.13 -3.64
N GLN A 34 7.86 -0.77 -3.26
CA GLN A 34 7.84 -2.16 -3.67
C GLN A 34 6.44 -2.51 -4.19
N VAL A 35 6.33 -3.53 -5.04
CA VAL A 35 5.04 -4.03 -5.52
C VAL A 35 4.83 -5.44 -5.02
N MET A 36 3.64 -5.72 -4.49
CA MET A 36 3.25 -7.05 -4.03
C MET A 36 1.97 -7.49 -4.75
N SER A 37 1.98 -8.71 -5.25
CA SER A 37 0.79 -9.44 -5.66
C SER A 37 0.93 -10.88 -5.23
N ASN A 38 -0.19 -11.53 -4.89
CA ASN A 38 -0.17 -12.95 -4.62
C ASN A 38 0.03 -13.72 -5.93
N ARG A 39 0.58 -14.93 -5.82
CA ARG A 39 0.56 -15.86 -6.94
C ARG A 39 -0.89 -16.11 -7.36
N SER A 40 -1.15 -16.15 -8.67
CA SER A 40 -2.50 -16.24 -9.23
C SER A 40 -3.24 -17.54 -8.87
N ASP A 41 -2.52 -18.58 -8.48
CA ASP A 41 -3.05 -19.88 -8.08
C ASP A 41 -3.42 -19.96 -6.58
N LEU A 42 -3.16 -18.91 -5.80
CA LEU A 42 -3.44 -18.87 -4.37
C LEU A 42 -4.42 -17.75 -4.01
N PRO A 43 -5.39 -18.01 -3.12
CA PRO A 43 -6.24 -16.95 -2.59
C PRO A 43 -5.39 -16.02 -1.70
N GLY A 44 -5.51 -14.71 -1.96
CA GLY A 44 -4.94 -13.67 -1.10
C GLY A 44 -5.91 -13.21 -0.01
N GLY A 45 -5.41 -12.48 0.99
CA GLY A 45 -6.28 -11.69 1.87
C GLY A 45 -6.99 -10.55 1.13
N SER A 46 -7.88 -9.84 1.82
CA SER A 46 -8.50 -8.59 1.38
C SER A 46 -8.29 -7.49 2.42
N THR A 47 -8.59 -6.25 2.05
CA THR A 47 -8.54 -5.09 2.96
C THR A 47 -9.89 -4.38 3.01
N LEU A 48 -9.96 -3.35 3.87
CA LEU A 48 -11.09 -2.43 3.87
C LEU A 48 -11.16 -1.58 2.59
N GLY A 49 -10.06 -1.37 1.86
CA GLY A 49 -10.04 -0.51 0.66
C GLY A 49 -11.11 -0.90 -0.36
N SER A 50 -11.15 -2.17 -0.75
CA SER A 50 -12.17 -2.69 -1.68
C SER A 50 -13.61 -2.61 -1.14
N ILE A 51 -13.80 -2.60 0.18
CA ILE A 51 -15.11 -2.44 0.82
C ILE A 51 -15.50 -0.96 0.82
N SER A 52 -14.58 -0.07 1.19
CA SER A 52 -14.78 1.37 1.25
C SER A 52 -15.18 1.95 -0.10
N ASP A 53 -14.60 1.45 -1.20
CA ASP A 53 -14.96 1.86 -2.56
C ASP A 53 -16.44 1.59 -2.91
N THR A 54 -17.07 0.59 -2.27
CA THR A 54 -18.52 0.32 -2.48
C THR A 54 -19.42 1.34 -1.79
N LEU A 55 -18.89 2.04 -0.78
CA LEU A 55 -19.62 3.01 0.04
C LEU A 55 -19.35 4.45 -0.41
N VAL A 56 -18.12 4.74 -0.83
CA VAL A 56 -17.67 6.07 -1.24
C VAL A 56 -16.80 5.92 -2.49
N PRO A 57 -17.17 6.52 -3.63
CA PRO A 57 -16.44 6.37 -4.88
C PRO A 57 -15.21 7.30 -4.91
N VAL A 58 -14.17 6.92 -4.18
CA VAL A 58 -12.88 7.64 -4.10
C VAL A 58 -11.78 6.74 -4.65
N SER A 59 -10.82 7.35 -5.36
CA SER A 59 -9.66 6.61 -5.86
C SER A 59 -8.79 6.17 -4.67
N THR A 60 -8.62 4.86 -4.52
CA THR A 60 -7.95 4.24 -3.38
C THR A 60 -6.68 3.50 -3.82
N VAL A 61 -5.63 3.56 -2.99
CA VAL A 61 -4.41 2.76 -3.14
C VAL A 61 -4.19 1.97 -1.85
N ASP A 62 -4.06 0.65 -1.97
CA ASP A 62 -3.74 -0.22 -0.83
C ASP A 62 -2.23 -0.33 -0.68
N ILE A 63 -1.74 0.23 0.44
CA ILE A 63 -0.33 0.23 0.78
C ILE A 63 -0.07 -0.59 2.04
N GLY A 64 1.21 -0.76 2.40
CA GLY A 64 1.59 -1.31 3.68
C GLY A 64 3.09 -1.41 3.86
N LEU A 65 3.49 -1.92 5.02
CA LEU A 65 4.87 -2.26 5.32
C LEU A 65 5.04 -3.78 5.25
N PRO A 66 6.18 -4.27 4.73
CA PRO A 66 6.45 -5.70 4.72
C PRO A 66 6.65 -6.20 6.14
N GLN A 67 6.03 -7.33 6.45
CA GLN A 67 6.19 -8.00 7.74
C GLN A 67 6.16 -9.52 7.57
N LEU A 68 6.66 -10.21 8.59
CA LEU A 68 6.63 -11.66 8.72
C LEU A 68 5.70 -12.06 9.88
N ALA A 69 5.15 -13.27 9.75
CA ALA A 69 4.26 -13.89 10.73
C ALA A 69 2.98 -13.08 11.01
N MET A 70 2.41 -12.42 10.00
CA MET A 70 1.13 -11.69 10.12
C MET A 70 0.04 -12.59 10.75
N HIS A 71 -0.67 -12.07 11.75
CA HIS A 71 -1.64 -12.77 12.62
C HIS A 71 -1.04 -13.67 13.73
N SER A 72 0.27 -13.69 13.91
CA SER A 72 0.92 -14.29 15.09
C SER A 72 0.69 -13.43 16.33
N SER A 73 0.87 -14.00 17.52
CA SER A 73 1.01 -13.21 18.76
C SER A 73 2.31 -12.40 18.81
N TRP A 74 3.25 -12.70 17.91
CA TRP A 74 4.51 -11.99 17.74
C TRP A 74 4.85 -11.83 16.27
N GLU A 75 4.75 -10.60 15.76
CA GLU A 75 5.03 -10.22 14.38
C GLU A 75 6.44 -9.63 14.25
N THR A 76 6.98 -9.52 13.03
CA THR A 76 8.32 -8.94 12.79
C THR A 76 8.31 -8.06 11.55
N ALA A 77 8.81 -6.83 11.67
CA ALA A 77 8.85 -5.85 10.59
C ALA A 77 10.18 -5.09 10.57
N GLY A 78 10.49 -4.46 9.43
CA GLY A 78 11.69 -3.65 9.27
C GLY A 78 11.53 -2.27 9.92
N VAL A 79 12.48 -1.86 10.78
CA VAL A 79 12.43 -0.54 11.44
C VAL A 79 12.49 0.62 10.42
N GLN A 80 13.29 0.48 9.35
CA GLN A 80 13.42 1.51 8.32
C GLN A 80 12.13 1.71 7.50
N ASP A 81 11.30 0.67 7.39
CA ASP A 81 10.04 0.76 6.66
C ASP A 81 9.06 1.75 7.31
N TYR A 82 9.11 1.88 8.65
CA TYR A 82 8.32 2.87 9.37
C TYR A 82 8.76 4.30 9.04
N GLU A 83 10.07 4.58 9.03
CA GLU A 83 10.59 5.90 8.68
C GLU A 83 10.21 6.29 7.24
N PHE A 84 10.29 5.34 6.33
CA PHE A 84 9.85 5.52 4.94
C PHE A 84 8.37 5.88 4.84
N LEU A 85 7.49 5.18 5.58
CA LEU A 85 6.07 5.50 5.55
C LEU A 85 5.77 6.87 6.15
N ILE A 86 6.44 7.25 7.25
CA ILE A 86 6.29 8.59 7.84
C ILE A 86 6.62 9.65 6.79
N ARG A 87 7.79 9.55 6.13
CA ARG A 87 8.21 10.49 5.09
C ARG A 87 7.23 10.55 3.92
N ALA A 88 6.77 9.40 3.42
CA ALA A 88 5.82 9.33 2.31
C ALA A 88 4.46 9.97 2.68
N MET A 89 3.95 9.74 3.89
CA MET A 89 2.69 10.32 4.33
C MET A 89 2.81 11.82 4.66
N THR A 90 3.96 12.27 5.17
CA THR A 90 4.25 13.70 5.34
C THR A 90 4.25 14.42 3.99
N GLU A 91 4.88 13.85 2.97
CA GLU A 91 4.82 14.39 1.60
C GLU A 91 3.39 14.36 1.05
N TYR A 92 2.67 13.24 1.20
CA TYR A 92 1.30 13.07 0.70
C TYR A 92 0.32 14.13 1.22
N PHE A 93 0.38 14.45 2.52
CA PHE A 93 -0.50 15.43 3.16
C PHE A 93 0.05 16.86 3.18
N GLY A 94 1.37 17.02 3.04
CA GLY A 94 2.04 18.32 3.05
C GLY A 94 2.09 18.98 1.68
N SER A 95 2.08 18.19 0.61
CA SER A 95 2.05 18.69 -0.76
C SER A 95 0.62 19.03 -1.17
N ALA A 96 0.41 20.27 -1.63
CA ALA A 96 -0.80 20.63 -2.36
C ALA A 96 -0.72 19.98 -3.75
N LEU A 97 -1.30 18.78 -3.89
CA LEU A 97 -1.60 18.18 -5.18
C LEU A 97 -2.79 18.91 -5.83
#